data_AF-A0A8J7JQ11-F1
#
_entry.id   AF-A0A8J7JQ11-F1
#
_cell.length_a   1.000
_cell.length_b   1.000
_cell.length_c   1.000
_cell.angle_alpha   90.00
_cell.angle_beta   90.00
_cell.angle_gamma   90.00
#
_symmetry.space_group_name_H-M   'P 1'
#
loop_
_entity.id
_entity.type
_entity.pdbx_description
1 polymer ?
#
loop_
_entity_poly.entity_id
_entity_poly.type
_entity_poly.pdbx_seq_one_letter_code
_entity_poly.pdbx_strand_id
1 'polypeptide(L)'
;MFLDNTPEGIGPDSFALPTYRQETLRHILLGDYGALIDGINHLVSLGYCNRIAWSEPIPTGRGGEYISVMTRRRGVTRPQC
;
A
#
# COMPACT_ATOMS: atom_id res chain seq x y z
N MET A 1 -50.67 22.40 33.03
CA MET A 1 -49.22 22.56 33.20
C MET A 1 -48.60 21.20 32.98
N PHE A 2 -48.04 20.95 31.80
CA PHE A 2 -47.32 19.72 31.51
C PHE A 2 -45.83 20.02 31.68
N LEU A 3 -45.14 19.22 32.49
CA LEU A 3 -43.70 19.34 32.72
C LEU A 3 -42.98 18.81 31.48
N ASP A 4 -42.26 19.69 30.77
CA ASP A 4 -41.30 19.30 29.74
C ASP A 4 -40.17 18.50 30.39
N ASN A 5 -40.22 17.18 30.29
CA ASN A 5 -39.07 16.32 30.54
C ASN A 5 -38.40 16.04 29.20
N THR A 6 -37.47 16.91 28.80
CA THR A 6 -36.52 16.62 27.73
C THR A 6 -35.36 15.84 28.35
N PRO A 7 -35.23 14.51 28.11
CA PRO A 7 -33.99 13.83 28.45
C PRO A 7 -32.88 14.41 27.58
N GLU A 8 -31.81 14.81 28.25
CA GLU A 8 -30.62 15.42 27.69
C GLU A 8 -30.09 14.64 26.49
N GLY A 9 -29.61 15.40 25.50
CA GLY A 9 -29.17 14.89 24.21
C GLY A 9 -28.15 13.77 24.35
N ILE A 10 -28.58 12.56 23.99
CA ILE A 10 -27.67 11.53 23.50
C ILE A 10 -27.22 12.00 22.12
N GLY A 11 -26.16 12.80 22.08
CA GLY A 11 -25.41 13.03 20.85
C GLY A 11 -25.04 11.66 20.26
N PRO A 12 -25.01 11.51 18.91
CA PRO A 12 -24.81 10.21 18.30
C PRO A 12 -23.54 9.60 18.87
N ASP A 13 -23.66 8.41 19.46
CA ASP A 13 -22.52 7.60 19.89
C ASP A 13 -21.50 7.62 18.76
N SER A 14 -20.39 8.30 19.02
CA SER A 14 -19.33 8.48 18.04
C SER A 14 -18.72 7.11 17.79
N PHE A 15 -19.19 6.42 16.75
CA PHE A 15 -18.57 5.21 16.26
C PHE A 15 -17.21 5.59 15.65
N ALA A 16 -16.17 5.56 16.46
CA ALA A 16 -14.80 5.78 16.01
C ALA A 16 -14.35 4.56 15.20
N LEU A 17 -14.30 4.70 13.87
CA LEU A 17 -13.70 3.69 13.02
C LEU A 17 -12.25 3.44 13.46
N PRO A 18 -11.81 2.18 13.58
CA PRO A 18 -10.42 1.88 13.89
C PRO A 18 -9.52 2.59 12.87
N THR A 19 -8.56 3.37 13.36
CA THR A 19 -7.60 4.07 12.50
C THR A 19 -6.63 3.06 11.92
N TYR A 20 -7.03 2.39 10.85
CA TYR A 20 -6.18 1.43 10.14
C TYR A 20 -5.06 2.20 9.44
N ARG A 21 -3.89 2.25 10.06
CA ARG A 21 -2.70 2.90 9.47
C ARG A 21 -2.11 1.98 8.40
N GLN A 22 -2.42 2.29 7.14
CA GLN A 22 -1.76 1.69 5.98
C GLN A 22 -0.52 2.50 5.63
N GLU A 23 0.64 1.86 5.63
CA GLU A 23 1.84 2.40 4.99
C GLU A 23 1.91 1.93 3.55
N THR A 24 2.36 2.83 2.67
CA THR A 24 2.59 2.52 1.26
C THR A 24 4.04 2.13 1.07
N LEU A 25 4.29 0.88 0.68
CA LEU A 25 5.60 0.39 0.31
C LEU A 25 5.75 0.42 -1.21
N ARG A 26 6.82 1.07 -1.69
CA ARG A 26 7.16 1.15 -3.12
C ARG A 26 8.50 0.46 -3.36
N HIS A 27 8.48 -0.53 -4.25
CA HIS A 27 9.68 -1.20 -4.74
C HIS A 27 10.01 -0.66 -6.11
N ILE A 28 11.29 -0.37 -6.34
CA ILE A 28 11.79 0.18 -7.57
C ILE A 28 12.93 -0.74 -8.03
N LEU A 29 12.79 -1.31 -9.21
CA LEU A 29 13.87 -2.01 -9.90
C LEU A 29 14.35 -1.14 -11.06
N LEU A 30 15.66 -1.02 -11.20
CA LEU A 30 16.34 -0.23 -12.20
C LEU A 30 17.50 -1.05 -12.75
N GLY A 31 17.61 -1.14 -14.07
CA GLY A 31 18.68 -1.90 -14.72
C GLY A 31 18.43 -2.05 -16.22
N ASP A 32 19.21 -2.91 -16.87
CA ASP A 32 18.90 -3.30 -18.23
C ASP A 32 17.60 -4.11 -18.30
N TYR A 33 16.99 -4.18 -19.48
CA TYR A 33 15.71 -4.87 -19.66
C TYR A 33 15.76 -6.34 -19.21
N GLY A 34 16.83 -7.07 -19.54
CA GLY A 34 16.98 -8.48 -19.18
C GLY A 34 17.08 -8.67 -17.67
N ALA A 35 18.02 -7.96 -17.04
CA ALA A 35 18.22 -8.01 -15.59
C ALA A 35 16.96 -7.59 -14.80
N LEU A 36 16.23 -6.59 -15.31
CA LEU A 36 14.97 -6.15 -14.70
C LEU A 36 13.92 -7.27 -14.72
N ILE A 37 13.72 -7.92 -15.87
CA ILE A 37 12.75 -9.01 -16.01
C ILE A 37 13.17 -10.23 -15.17
N ASP A 38 14.46 -10.57 -15.17
CA ASP A 38 14.99 -11.67 -14.36
C ASP A 38 14.84 -11.41 -12.86
N GLY A 39 15.10 -10.17 -12.42
CA GLY A 39 14.87 -9.75 -11.04
C GLY A 39 13.41 -9.86 -10.62
N ILE A 40 12.47 -9.41 -11.45
CA ILE A 40 11.04 -9.59 -11.21
C ILE A 40 10.69 -11.07 -11.10
N ASN A 41 11.18 -11.90 -12.02
CA ASN A 41 10.90 -13.34 -12.04
C ASN A 41 11.44 -14.05 -10.80
N HIS A 42 12.62 -13.65 -10.34
CA HIS A 42 13.21 -14.15 -9.11
C HIS A 42 12.37 -13.77 -7.89
N LEU A 43 11.89 -12.52 -7.79
CA LEU A 43 11.02 -12.10 -6.71
C LEU A 43 9.67 -12.84 -6.72
N VAL A 44 9.15 -13.12 -7.92
CA VAL A 44 7.93 -13.92 -8.09
C VAL A 44 8.16 -15.37 -7.64
N SER A 45 9.29 -15.99 -7.98
CA SER A 45 9.59 -17.37 -7.58
C SER A 45 9.80 -17.52 -6.07
N LEU A 46 10.30 -16.47 -5.40
CA LEU A 46 10.38 -16.39 -3.94
C LEU A 46 9.04 -16.14 -3.25
N GLY A 47 7.94 -15.98 -4.01
CA GLY A 47 6.62 -15.66 -3.46
C GLY A 47 6.51 -14.24 -2.90
N TYR A 48 7.45 -13.34 -3.24
CA TYR A 48 7.45 -11.97 -2.75
C TYR A 48 6.25 -11.17 -3.26
N CYS A 49 5.91 -11.37 -4.53
CA CYS A 49 4.83 -10.68 -5.23
C CYS A 49 4.41 -11.43 -6.50
N ASN A 50 3.25 -11.09 -7.06
CA ASN A 50 2.85 -11.56 -8.38
C ASN A 50 3.51 -10.67 -9.46
N ARG A 51 3.86 -11.23 -10.62
CA ARG A 51 4.42 -10.47 -11.76
C ARG A 51 3.53 -9.28 -12.14
N ILE A 52 2.20 -9.45 -12.13
CA ILE A 52 1.25 -8.38 -12.49
C ILE A 52 1.25 -7.20 -11.51
N ALA A 53 1.90 -7.33 -10.35
CA ALA A 53 2.01 -6.24 -9.38
C ALA A 53 3.05 -5.18 -9.78
N TRP A 54 3.89 -5.50 -10.77
CA TRP A 54 4.90 -4.60 -11.32
C TRP A 54 4.32 -3.80 -12.49
N SER A 55 4.74 -2.55 -12.63
CA SER A 55 4.51 -1.79 -13.85
C SER A 55 5.25 -2.43 -15.02
N GLU A 56 4.74 -2.23 -16.22
CA GLU A 56 5.51 -2.46 -17.44
C GLU A 56 6.86 -1.71 -17.37
N PRO A 57 7.97 -2.26 -17.89
CA PRO A 57 9.26 -1.59 -17.90
C PRO A 57 9.20 -0.25 -18.63
N ILE A 58 9.51 0.83 -17.93
CA ILE A 58 9.50 2.21 -18.45
C ILE A 58 10.94 2.58 -18.82
N PRO A 59 11.22 3.05 -20.05
CA PRO A 59 12.56 3.50 -20.41
C PRO A 59 12.93 4.77 -19.65
N THR A 60 14.16 4.85 -19.13
CA THR A 60 14.62 6.02 -18.35
C THR A 60 15.20 7.15 -19.21
N GLY A 61 15.33 6.92 -20.51
CA GLY A 61 16.02 7.81 -21.44
C GLY A 61 17.53 7.54 -21.57
N ARG A 62 18.09 6.66 -20.72
CA ARG A 62 19.44 6.12 -20.90
C ARG A 62 19.36 4.83 -21.74
N GLY A 63 20.27 4.67 -22.69
CA GLY A 63 20.24 3.56 -23.65
C GLY A 63 20.24 2.20 -22.95
N GLY A 64 19.16 1.44 -23.11
CA GLY A 64 19.01 0.10 -22.54
C GLY A 64 18.60 0.05 -21.07
N GLU A 65 18.43 1.18 -20.38
CA GLU A 65 18.04 1.23 -18.97
C GLU A 65 16.52 1.40 -18.81
N TYR A 66 15.94 0.57 -17.96
CA TYR A 66 14.51 0.53 -17.68
C TYR A 66 14.25 0.56 -16.18
N ILE A 67 13.08 1.08 -15.81
CA ILE A 67 12.57 1.09 -14.44
C ILE A 67 11.22 0.35 -14.38
N SER A 68 11.01 -0.41 -13.32
CA SER A 68 9.71 -1.00 -13.00
C SER A 68 9.39 -0.81 -11.53
N VAL A 69 8.14 -0.49 -11.24
CA VAL A 69 7.68 -0.09 -9.92
C VAL A 69 6.54 -0.98 -9.46
N MET A 70 6.64 -1.49 -8.23
CA MET A 70 5.56 -2.21 -7.55
C MET A 70 5.15 -1.43 -6.30
N THR A 71 3.86 -1.14 -6.15
CA THR A 71 3.32 -0.44 -4.97
C THR A 71 2.36 -1.35 -4.22
N ARG A 72 2.56 -1.51 -2.92
CA ARG A 72 1.65 -2.27 -2.04
C ARG A 72 1.35 -1.49 -0.76
N ARG A 73 0.16 -1.70 -0.20
CA ARG A 73 -0.20 -1.18 1.13
C ARG A 73 0.03 -2.25 2.18
N ARG A 74 0.61 -1.88 3.31
CA ARG A 74 0.83 -2.77 4.46
C ARG A 74 0.19 -2.15 5.70
N GLY A 75 -0.59 -2.94 6.43
CA GLY A 75 -1.09 -2.53 7.75
C GLY A 75 0.07 -2.47 8.74
N VAL A 76 0.16 -1.35 9.46
CA VAL A 76 1.17 -1.17 10.51
C VAL A 76 0.51 -1.44 11.85
N THR A 77 0.71 -2.64 12.39
CA THR A 77 0.56 -2.88 13.82
C THR A 77 1.81 -2.33 14.50
N ARG A 78 1.65 -1.37 15.42
CA ARG A 78 2.77 -0.97 16.29
C ARG A 78 3.28 -2.21 17.03
N PRO A 79 4.59 -2.45 17.13
CA PRO A 79 5.10 -3.31 18.19
C PRO A 79 4.67 -2.66 19.51
N GLN A 80 3.94 -3.41 20.35
CA GLN A 80 3.68 -3.01 21.72
C GLN A 80 5.05 -2.95 22.41
N CYS A 81 5.44 -1.76 22.88
CA CYS A 81 6.48 -1.63 23.88
C CYS A 81 5.94 -2.06 25.24
#